data_AF-A0A022Q0E7-F1
#
_entry.id   AF-A0A022Q0E7-F1
#
_cell.length_a   1.000
_cell.length_b   1.000
_cell.length_c   1.000
_cell.angle_alpha   90.00
_cell.angle_beta   90.00
_cell.angle_gamma   90.00
#
_symmetry.space_group_name_H-M   'P 1'
#
loop_
_entity.id
_entity.type
_entity.pdbx_description
1 polymer ?
#
loop_
_entity_poly.entity_id
_entity_poly.type
_entity_poly.pdbx_seq_one_letter_code
_entity_poly.pdbx_strand_id
1 'polypeptide(L)'
;MYVYSFGFVLVELITGLKPIMTTSTTDIRRRFLSLMDENTLDSILDDQVLRGESGGVVAVAKLPKRCLDLNGKKRPYIKEVAVEL
;
A
#
# COMPACT_ATOMS: atom_id res chain seq x y z
N MET A 1 -7.27 6.48 -13.00
CA MET A 1 -8.12 5.93 -11.92
C MET A 1 -7.68 4.53 -11.52
N TYR A 2 -7.43 3.61 -12.48
CA TYR A 2 -6.99 2.23 -12.23
C TYR A 2 -5.81 2.06 -11.26
N VAL A 3 -4.76 2.86 -11.39
CA VAL A 3 -3.58 2.80 -10.50
C VAL A 3 -3.93 3.09 -9.05
N TYR A 4 -4.85 4.04 -8.80
CA TYR A 4 -5.24 4.41 -7.45
C TYR A 4 -6.06 3.31 -6.78
N SER A 5 -7.03 2.74 -7.50
CA SER A 5 -7.81 1.60 -7.01
C SER A 5 -6.94 0.37 -6.77
N PHE A 6 -5.99 0.10 -7.66
CA PHE A 6 -5.03 -0.98 -7.51
C PHE A 6 -4.11 -0.78 -6.29
N GLY A 7 -3.75 0.46 -5.97
CA GLY A 7 -3.02 0.78 -4.74
C GLY A 7 -3.72 0.29 -3.47
N PHE A 8 -5.05 0.35 -3.40
CA PHE A 8 -5.80 -0.19 -2.27
C PHE A 8 -5.77 -1.73 -2.24
N VAL A 9 -5.78 -2.39 -3.39
CA VAL A 9 -5.65 -3.86 -3.48
C VAL A 9 -4.29 -4.31 -2.96
N LEU A 10 -3.22 -3.58 -3.29
CA LEU A 10 -1.88 -3.86 -2.75
C LEU A 10 -1.82 -3.65 -1.24
N VAL A 11 -2.44 -2.59 -0.72
CA VAL A 11 -2.53 -2.36 0.74
C VAL A 11 -3.32 -3.47 1.43
N GLU A 12 -4.46 -3.89 0.85
CA GLU A 12 -5.24 -5.02 1.37
C GLU A 12 -4.42 -6.31 1.42
N LEU A 13 -3.62 -6.57 0.38
CA LEU A 13 -2.84 -7.80 0.28
C LEU A 13 -1.71 -7.88 1.33
N ILE A 14 -1.05 -6.76 1.63
CA ILE A 14 0.06 -6.74 2.61
C ILE A 14 -0.41 -6.57 4.07
N THR A 15 -1.58 -5.99 4.29
CA THR A 15 -2.13 -5.73 5.63
C THR A 15 -3.21 -6.73 6.07
N GLY A 16 -3.80 -7.47 5.12
CA GLY A 16 -4.99 -8.27 5.37
C GLY A 16 -6.26 -7.45 5.67
N LEU A 17 -6.18 -6.11 5.62
CA LEU A 17 -7.27 -5.21 5.97
C LEU A 17 -8.13 -4.89 4.75
N LYS A 18 -9.42 -5.19 4.82
CA LYS A 18 -10.39 -4.82 3.78
C LYS A 18 -10.55 -3.30 3.69
N PRO A 19 -10.24 -2.66 2.55
CA PRO A 19 -10.31 -1.21 2.36
C PRO A 19 -11.70 -0.61 2.63
N ILE A 20 -12.74 -1.43 2.41
CA ILE A 20 -14.15 -1.01 2.38
C ILE A 20 -14.86 -1.26 3.72
N MET A 21 -14.31 -2.12 4.60
CA MET A 21 -14.97 -2.47 5.88
C MET A 21 -14.60 -1.55 7.04
N THR A 22 -13.50 -0.81 6.96
CA THR A 22 -13.23 0.27 7.91
C THR A 22 -14.11 1.46 7.55
N THR A 23 -14.68 2.11 8.56
CA THR A 23 -15.65 3.21 8.46
C THR A 23 -15.23 4.40 7.58
N SER A 24 -13.96 4.48 7.10
CA SER A 24 -13.64 5.18 5.86
C SER A 24 -12.42 4.57 5.13
N THR A 25 -12.52 4.40 3.80
CA THR A 25 -11.36 4.08 2.91
C THR A 25 -10.24 5.11 3.02
N THR A 26 -10.62 6.34 3.37
CA THR A 26 -9.71 7.47 3.65
C THR A 26 -8.83 7.20 4.86
N ASP A 27 -9.32 6.47 5.88
CA ASP A 27 -8.57 6.16 7.09
C ASP A 27 -7.49 5.12 6.86
N ILE A 28 -7.75 4.06 6.08
CA ILE A 28 -6.71 3.07 5.75
C ILE A 28 -5.59 3.71 4.95
N ARG A 29 -5.91 4.52 3.93
CA ARG A 29 -4.89 5.23 3.16
C ARG A 29 -4.05 6.12 4.06
N ARG A 30 -4.69 6.95 4.88
CA ARG A 30 -3.99 7.89 5.76
C ARG A 30 -3.09 7.15 6.75
N ARG A 31 -3.61 6.09 7.38
CA ARG A 31 -2.85 5.26 8.31
C ARG A 31 -1.66 4.58 7.64
N PHE A 32 -1.87 3.95 6.49
CA PHE A 32 -0.80 3.32 5.71
C PHE A 32 0.30 4.32 5.32
N LEU A 33 -0.08 5.49 4.79
CA LEU A 33 0.89 6.51 4.40
C LEU A 33 1.67 7.07 5.60
N SER A 34 1.01 7.29 6.75
CA SER A 34 1.68 7.73 7.98
C SER A 34 2.74 6.72 8.43
N LEU A 35 2.37 5.44 8.49
CA LEU A 35 3.28 4.37 8.89
C LEU A 35 4.45 4.19 7.91
N MET A 36 4.21 4.42 6.61
CA MET A 36 5.25 4.44 5.58
C MET A 36 6.19 5.65 5.65
N ASP A 37 5.73 6.78 6.19
CA ASP A 37 6.57 7.97 6.41
C ASP A 37 7.36 7.86 7.71
N GLU A 38 6.78 7.22 8.73
CA GLU A 38 7.40 6.95 10.04
C GLU A 38 8.32 5.72 10.02
N ASN A 39 8.36 4.96 8.92
CA ASN A 39 9.11 3.71 8.78
C ASN A 39 8.69 2.66 9.84
N THR A 40 7.41 2.64 10.19
CA THR A 40 6.78 1.77 11.20
C THR A 40 5.70 0.87 10.58
N LEU A 41 5.85 0.53 9.29
CA LEU A 41 4.87 -0.25 8.53
C LEU A 41 4.57 -1.61 9.16
N ASP A 42 5.54 -2.22 9.83
CA ASP A 42 5.39 -3.54 10.46
C ASP A 42 4.20 -3.63 11.42
N SER A 43 3.75 -2.50 11.97
CA SER A 43 2.60 -2.41 12.87
C SER A 43 1.22 -2.66 12.23
N ILE A 44 1.14 -2.65 10.89
CA ILE A 44 -0.11 -2.89 10.14
C ILE A 44 -0.01 -4.06 9.15
N LEU A 45 1.17 -4.67 9.02
CA LEU A 45 1.36 -5.83 8.15
C LEU A 45 0.66 -7.06 8.73
N ASP A 46 0.17 -7.93 7.85
CA ASP A 46 -0.40 -9.21 8.26
C ASP A 46 0.68 -10.11 8.85
N ASP A 47 0.36 -10.89 9.88
CA ASP A 47 1.30 -11.80 10.54
C ASP A 47 1.93 -12.82 9.57
N GLN A 48 1.22 -13.24 8.53
CA GLN A 48 1.76 -14.11 7.49
C GLN A 48 2.80 -13.40 6.63
N VAL A 49 2.59 -12.12 6.35
CA VAL A 49 3.50 -11.26 5.59
C VAL A 49 4.75 -10.94 6.42
N LEU A 50 4.59 -10.67 7.72
CA LEU A 50 5.71 -10.47 8.67
C LEU A 50 6.57 -11.72 8.86
N ARG A 51 5.98 -12.91 8.78
CA ARG A 51 6.71 -14.19 8.82
C ARG A 51 7.50 -14.48 7.53
N GLY A 52 7.22 -13.76 6.45
CA GLY A 52 7.96 -13.82 5.20
C GLY A 52 9.26 -13.02 5.21
N GLU A 53 9.78 -12.73 4.03
CA GLU A 53 10.99 -11.90 3.87
C GLU A 53 10.65 -10.41 4.10
N SER A 54 10.83 -9.95 5.34
CA SER A 54 10.52 -8.58 5.79
C SER A 54 11.12 -7.49 4.89
N GLY A 55 12.35 -7.69 4.36
CA GLY A 55 13.00 -6.74 3.46
C GLY A 55 12.29 -6.56 2.11
N GLY A 56 11.71 -7.64 1.57
CA GLY A 56 10.94 -7.60 0.33
C GLY A 56 9.60 -6.89 0.50
N VAL A 57 8.97 -7.04 1.66
CA VAL A 57 7.66 -6.42 1.94
C VAL A 57 7.74 -4.90 1.96
N VAL A 58 8.78 -4.32 2.57
CA VAL A 58 8.99 -2.86 2.58
C VAL A 58 9.25 -2.33 1.16
N ALA A 59 9.95 -3.10 0.33
CA ALA A 59 10.16 -2.73 -1.08
C ALA A 59 8.83 -2.71 -1.85
N VAL A 60 8.00 -3.75 -1.68
CA VAL A 60 6.67 -3.84 -2.28
C VAL A 60 5.75 -2.74 -1.77
N ALA A 61 5.81 -2.36 -0.49
CA ALA A 61 4.97 -1.33 0.11
C ALA A 61 5.24 0.10 -0.41
N LYS A 62 6.41 0.36 -1.00
CA LYS A 62 6.70 1.64 -1.67
C LYS A 62 5.81 1.86 -2.90
N LEU A 63 5.38 0.79 -3.57
CA LEU A 63 4.53 0.87 -4.74
C LEU A 63 3.12 1.42 -4.41
N PRO A 64 2.33 0.84 -3.47
CA PRO A 64 1.04 1.40 -3.08
C PRO A 64 1.15 2.83 -2.54
N LYS A 65 2.25 3.22 -1.88
CA LYS A 65 2.48 4.61 -1.43
C LYS A 65 2.42 5.59 -2.61
N ARG A 66 3.07 5.29 -3.73
CA ARG A 66 3.04 6.13 -4.94
C ARG A 66 1.70 6.01 -5.69
N CYS A 67 1.11 4.83 -5.73
CA CYS A 67 -0.19 4.60 -6.38
C CYS A 67 -1.33 5.41 -5.72
N LEU A 68 -1.25 5.61 -4.40
CA LEU A 68 -2.25 6.29 -3.58
C LEU A 68 -2.01 7.80 -3.44
N ASP A 69 -1.03 8.39 -4.14
CA ASP A 69 -0.77 9.82 -4.12
C ASP A 69 -2.01 10.62 -4.56
N LEU A 70 -2.35 11.69 -3.86
CA LEU A 70 -3.49 12.55 -4.23
C LEU A 70 -3.26 13.26 -5.56
N ASN A 71 -2.01 13.58 -5.89
CA ASN A 71 -1.62 14.14 -7.17
C ASN A 71 -1.49 13.02 -8.21
N GLY A 72 -2.46 12.95 -9.12
CA GLY A 72 -2.48 11.97 -10.20
C GLY A 72 -1.23 11.97 -11.09
N LYS A 73 -0.48 13.08 -11.17
CA LYS A 73 0.77 13.18 -11.95
C LYS A 73 1.96 12.49 -11.28
N LYS A 74 1.91 12.27 -9.97
CA LYS A 74 2.95 11.57 -9.20
C LYS A 74 2.73 10.06 -9.16
N ARG A 75 1.55 9.60 -9.58
CA ARG A 75 1.24 8.17 -9.64
C ARG A 75 2.01 7.54 -10.80
N PRO A 76 2.54 6.33 -10.63
CA PRO A 76 3.18 5.60 -11.72
C PRO A 76 2.17 5.25 -12.81
N TYR A 77 2.68 5.02 -14.02
CA TYR A 77 1.91 4.41 -15.08
C TYR A 77 1.67 2.93 -14.79
N ILE A 78 0.53 2.39 -15.24
CA ILE A 78 0.18 0.98 -14.99
C ILE A 78 1.24 0.00 -15.51
N LYS A 79 1.95 0.36 -16.59
CA LYS A 79 3.09 -0.41 -17.12
C LYS A 79 4.28 -0.49 -16.14
N GLU A 80 4.51 0.56 -15.35
CA GLU A 80 5.59 0.60 -14.37
C GLU A 80 5.21 -0.21 -13.13
N VAL A 81 3.94 -0.11 -12.73
CA VAL A 81 3.36 -0.94 -11.66
C VAL A 81 3.54 -2.43 -11.96
N ALA A 82 3.35 -2.85 -13.22
CA ALA A 82 3.51 -4.25 -13.63
C ALA A 82 4.98 -4.73 -13.70
N VAL A 83 5.95 -3.83 -13.75
CA VAL A 83 7.39 -4.16 -13.79
C VAL A 83 8.00 -4.21 -12.39
N GLU A 84 7.46 -3.43 -11.45
CA GLU A 84 7.90 -3.39 -10.05
C GLU A 84 7.28 -4.49 -9.16
N LEU A 85 6.30 -5.23 -9.70
CA LEU A 85 5.70 -6.42 -9.08
C LEU A 85 6.36 -7.69 -9.62
#